data_AF-A0A6I5NVU7-F1
#
_entry.id   AF-A0A6I5NVU7-F1
#
_cell.length_a   1.000
_cell.length_b   1.000
_cell.length_c   1.000
_cell.angle_alpha   90.00
_cell.angle_beta   90.00
_cell.angle_gamma   90.00
#
_symmetry.space_group_name_H-M   'P 1'
#
loop_
_entity.id
_entity.type
_entity.pdbx_description
1 polymer ?
#
loop_
_entity_poly.entity_id
_entity_poly.type
_entity_poly.pdbx_seq_one_letter_code
_entity_poly.pdbx_strand_id
1 'polypeptide(L)'
;MSLCEEIDGTRSLFLARIEELEANGIILYVLAGIVGEPETVSIADADIKLENCAPIFVGTDSRGYKIKFEQYLAYSIRNESYAMPVAGEVFEGRRFRTYSRSQYLEFVYSTTFVNNQYPGATAHYGLVCEDHIIDVVSVDAPEIEQWNNDERCYPRFSDYLGCQPLARQPDKLSRSGCSWRLPKLLLGNEGIENA
;
A
#
# COMPACT_ATOMS: atom_id res chain seq x y z
N MET A 1 -8.73 -5.60 24.07
CA MET A 1 -8.90 -5.48 22.62
C MET A 1 -7.52 -5.64 22.02
N SER A 2 -7.34 -6.55 21.06
CA SER A 2 -6.05 -6.71 20.38
C SER A 2 -5.84 -5.60 19.36
N LEU A 3 -4.59 -5.33 18.97
CA LEU A 3 -4.31 -4.30 17.95
C LEU A 3 -4.88 -4.68 16.57
N CYS A 4 -4.99 -5.98 16.25
CA CYS A 4 -5.70 -6.44 15.05
C CYS A 4 -7.17 -6.00 15.05
N GLU A 5 -7.88 -6.20 16.17
CA GLU A 5 -9.28 -5.77 16.33
C GLU A 5 -9.42 -4.25 16.21
N GLU A 6 -8.46 -3.49 16.74
CA GLU A 6 -8.45 -2.04 16.60
C GLU A 6 -8.30 -1.61 15.13
N ILE A 7 -7.37 -2.21 14.39
CA ILE A 7 -7.16 -1.92 12.96
C ILE A 7 -8.42 -2.27 12.17
N ASP A 8 -9.02 -3.42 12.43
CA ASP A 8 -10.27 -3.86 11.77
C ASP A 8 -11.45 -2.92 12.01
N GLY A 9 -11.52 -2.35 13.22
CA GLY A 9 -12.51 -1.36 13.62
C GLY A 9 -12.31 0.03 13.02
N THR A 10 -11.13 0.35 12.46
CA THR A 10 -10.88 1.67 11.86
C THR A 10 -11.76 1.91 10.66
N ARG A 11 -12.40 3.10 10.57
CA ARG A 11 -13.26 3.44 9.42
C ARG A 11 -12.46 3.45 8.11
N SER A 12 -11.30 4.11 8.12
CA SER A 12 -10.39 4.31 7.00
C SER A 12 -8.95 4.07 7.42
N LEU A 13 -8.18 3.46 6.54
CA LEU A 13 -6.79 3.07 6.80
C LEU A 13 -5.91 3.45 5.60
N PHE A 14 -4.73 4.02 5.86
CA PHE A 14 -3.81 4.49 4.82
C PHE A 14 -2.44 3.85 5.02
N LEU A 15 -1.81 3.45 3.92
CA LEU A 15 -0.42 2.98 3.93
C LEU A 15 0.51 4.19 3.97
N ALA A 16 1.29 4.33 5.04
CA ALA A 16 2.24 5.42 5.21
C ALA A 16 3.63 5.07 4.68
N ARG A 17 4.10 3.84 4.98
CA ARG A 17 5.45 3.42 4.62
C ARG A 17 5.57 1.90 4.56
N ILE A 18 6.52 1.47 3.74
CA ILE A 18 7.00 0.09 3.68
C ILE A 18 8.51 0.10 3.90
N GLU A 19 9.00 -0.83 4.70
CA GLU A 19 10.42 -1.09 4.89
C GLU A 19 10.69 -2.58 4.72
N GLU A 20 11.54 -2.94 3.77
CA GLU A 20 12.11 -4.29 3.72
C GLU A 20 13.29 -4.39 4.69
N LEU A 21 13.35 -5.49 5.44
CA LEU A 21 14.43 -5.85 6.35
C LEU A 21 15.44 -6.77 5.64
N GLU A 22 16.68 -6.77 6.10
CA GLU A 22 17.78 -7.52 5.45
C GLU A 22 17.57 -9.04 5.38
N ALA A 23 16.67 -9.62 6.19
CA ALA A 23 16.46 -11.06 6.34
C ALA A 23 15.06 -11.54 5.89
N ASN A 24 14.55 -11.03 4.76
CA ASN A 24 13.20 -11.34 4.23
C ASN A 24 12.06 -10.95 5.20
N GLY A 25 12.30 -9.92 5.99
CA GLY A 25 11.27 -9.29 6.80
C GLY A 25 10.69 -8.08 6.09
N ILE A 26 9.44 -7.74 6.40
CA ILE A 26 8.80 -6.52 5.91
C ILE A 26 8.05 -5.84 7.05
N ILE A 27 8.13 -4.52 7.09
CA ILE A 27 7.37 -3.69 8.01
C ILE A 27 6.42 -2.81 7.20
N LEU A 28 5.14 -2.89 7.53
CA LEU A 28 4.09 -2.03 7.02
C LEU A 28 3.71 -1.01 8.11
N TYR A 29 3.78 0.28 7.76
CA TYR A 29 3.31 1.36 8.61
C TYR A 29 1.98 1.86 8.06
N VAL A 30 0.93 1.78 8.88
CA VAL A 30 -0.42 2.20 8.48
C VAL A 30 -1.00 3.20 9.46
N LEU A 31 -1.83 4.12 8.95
CA LEU A 31 -2.43 5.21 9.70
C LEU A 31 -3.95 5.13 9.61
N ALA A 32 -4.62 5.28 10.75
CA ALA A 32 -6.05 5.48 10.78
C ALA A 32 -6.39 6.90 10.30
N GLY A 33 -7.36 7.01 9.38
CA GLY A 33 -7.87 8.30 8.93
C GLY A 33 -8.71 9.00 10.00
N ILE A 34 -8.60 10.32 10.04
CA ILE A 34 -9.38 11.22 10.87
C ILE A 34 -10.49 11.80 10.00
N VAL A 35 -11.73 11.68 10.47
CA VAL A 35 -12.90 12.26 9.80
C VAL A 35 -13.03 13.71 10.23
N GLY A 36 -13.00 14.63 9.27
CA GLY A 36 -13.21 16.05 9.50
C GLY A 36 -14.69 16.41 9.67
N GLU A 37 -14.95 17.71 9.81
CA GLU A 37 -16.31 18.22 9.89
C GLU A 37 -17.06 18.06 8.55
N PRO A 38 -18.35 17.71 8.56
CA PRO A 38 -19.14 17.62 7.34
C PRO A 38 -19.28 18.96 6.64
N GLU A 39 -19.09 18.96 5.32
CA GLU A 39 -19.22 20.11 4.45
C GLU A 39 -20.02 19.77 3.18
N THR A 40 -20.41 20.80 2.43
CA THR A 40 -21.06 20.63 1.12
C THR A 40 -20.01 20.71 0.03
N VAL A 41 -19.89 19.67 -0.78
CA VAL A 41 -18.94 19.60 -1.90
C VAL A 41 -19.68 19.87 -3.21
N SER A 42 -19.22 20.88 -3.96
CA SER A 42 -19.76 21.20 -5.29
C SER A 42 -18.85 20.66 -6.40
N ILE A 43 -19.42 19.86 -7.30
CA ILE A 43 -18.71 19.37 -8.49
C ILE A 43 -18.92 20.39 -9.61
N ALA A 44 -17.86 21.16 -9.91
CA ALA A 44 -17.91 22.35 -10.77
C ALA A 44 -18.51 22.09 -12.17
N ASP A 45 -18.31 20.90 -12.73
CA ASP A 45 -18.70 20.57 -14.10
C ASP A 45 -20.12 20.00 -14.24
N ALA A 46 -20.86 19.81 -13.13
CA ALA A 46 -22.13 19.08 -13.16
C ALA A 46 -23.31 19.78 -12.46
N ASP A 47 -23.13 20.96 -11.85
CA ASP A 47 -24.14 21.60 -10.96
C ASP A 47 -24.66 20.64 -9.85
N ILE A 48 -23.86 19.61 -9.52
CA ILE A 48 -24.18 18.63 -8.46
C ILE A 48 -23.59 19.13 -7.14
N LYS A 49 -24.43 19.18 -6.12
CA LYS A 49 -24.03 19.43 -4.73
C LYS A 49 -24.19 18.15 -3.92
N LEU A 50 -23.11 17.76 -3.26
CA LEU A 50 -23.10 16.65 -2.31
C LEU A 50 -23.11 17.25 -0.90
N GLU A 51 -24.23 17.08 -0.20
CA GLU A 51 -24.39 17.56 1.17
C GLU A 51 -23.86 16.53 2.17
N ASN A 52 -23.42 16.99 3.34
CA ASN A 52 -22.98 16.15 4.46
C ASN A 52 -21.77 15.24 4.11
N CYS A 53 -20.82 15.76 3.34
CA CYS A 53 -19.57 15.08 3.02
C CYS A 53 -18.52 15.44 4.05
N ALA A 54 -17.96 14.46 4.76
CA ALA A 54 -16.85 14.70 5.67
C ALA A 54 -15.54 14.28 4.99
N PRO A 55 -14.53 15.16 4.91
CA PRO A 55 -13.24 14.80 4.38
C PRO A 55 -12.50 13.85 5.34
N ILE A 56 -11.60 13.04 4.80
CA ILE A 56 -10.76 12.14 5.57
C ILE A 56 -9.32 12.59 5.40
N PHE A 57 -8.62 12.79 6.51
CA PHE A 57 -7.23 13.22 6.51
C PHE A 57 -6.37 12.26 7.34
N VAL A 58 -5.08 12.27 7.08
CA VAL A 58 -4.07 11.66 7.96
C VAL A 58 -3.10 12.73 8.44
N GLY A 59 -2.66 12.62 9.69
CA GLY A 59 -1.79 13.62 10.32
C GLY A 59 -1.04 13.06 11.52
N THR A 60 -0.51 13.97 12.35
CA THR A 60 0.16 13.64 13.62
C THR A 60 -0.77 12.94 14.60
N ASP A 61 -2.04 13.34 14.58
CA ASP A 61 -3.05 12.84 15.50
C ASP A 61 -3.64 11.50 15.02
N SER A 62 -3.24 11.03 13.83
CA SER A 62 -3.64 9.73 13.31
C SER A 62 -2.98 8.64 14.13
N ARG A 63 -3.79 7.72 14.64
CA ARG A 63 -3.28 6.51 15.29
C ARG A 63 -2.53 5.66 14.25
N GLY A 64 -1.26 5.42 14.52
CA GLY A 64 -0.38 4.63 13.67
C GLY A 64 -0.16 3.22 14.19
N TYR A 65 0.03 2.30 13.26
CA TYR A 65 0.34 0.91 13.53
C TYR A 65 1.54 0.48 12.69
N LYS A 66 2.45 -0.23 13.33
CA LYS A 66 3.56 -0.91 12.70
C LYS A 66 3.30 -2.40 12.73
N ILE A 67 3.29 -3.01 11.55
CA ILE A 67 2.97 -4.42 11.34
C ILE A 67 4.20 -5.07 10.74
N LYS A 68 4.86 -5.93 11.51
CA LYS A 68 6.12 -6.57 11.16
C LYS A 68 5.89 -8.04 10.84
N PHE A 69 6.28 -8.44 9.64
CA PHE A 69 6.42 -9.84 9.26
C PHE A 69 7.91 -10.17 9.25
N GLU A 70 8.36 -11.08 10.12
CA GLU A 70 9.78 -11.44 10.21
C GLU A 70 10.25 -12.26 9.01
N GLN A 71 9.36 -13.09 8.45
CA GLN A 71 9.67 -14.01 7.37
C GLN A 71 8.51 -14.07 6.37
N TYR A 72 8.41 -13.06 5.51
CA TYR A 72 7.47 -13.12 4.41
C TYR A 72 8.00 -14.08 3.33
N LEU A 73 7.08 -14.79 2.68
CA LEU A 73 7.37 -15.66 1.53
C LEU A 73 7.14 -14.91 0.22
N ALA A 74 6.07 -14.11 0.19
CA ALA A 74 5.78 -13.17 -0.89
C ALA A 74 4.91 -12.03 -0.33
N TYR A 75 5.05 -10.85 -0.90
CA TYR A 75 4.09 -9.77 -0.70
C TYR A 75 3.77 -9.07 -2.02
N SER A 76 2.60 -8.44 -2.10
CA SER A 76 2.20 -7.64 -3.24
C SER A 76 1.38 -6.44 -2.80
N ILE A 77 1.43 -5.39 -3.62
CA ILE A 77 0.66 -4.17 -3.41
C ILE A 77 -0.09 -3.88 -4.69
N ARG A 78 -1.40 -3.65 -4.57
CA ARG A 78 -2.29 -3.32 -5.67
C ARG A 78 -2.94 -1.98 -5.37
N ASN A 79 -3.11 -1.17 -6.40
CA ASN A 79 -3.93 0.04 -6.31
C ASN A 79 -5.38 -0.40 -6.06
N GLU A 80 -6.00 0.14 -5.01
CA GLU A 80 -7.35 -0.25 -4.58
C GLU A 80 -8.38 -0.11 -5.70
N SER A 81 -8.30 0.96 -6.49
CA SER A 81 -9.26 1.23 -7.57
C SER A 81 -9.22 0.20 -8.70
N TYR A 82 -8.18 -0.64 -8.74
CA TYR A 82 -8.04 -1.74 -9.69
C TYR A 82 -8.11 -3.12 -9.00
N ALA A 83 -8.34 -3.15 -7.69
CA ALA A 83 -8.51 -4.38 -6.95
C ALA A 83 -9.96 -4.87 -7.07
N MET A 84 -10.14 -6.13 -7.47
CA MET A 84 -11.46 -6.76 -7.49
C MET A 84 -11.55 -7.81 -6.38
N PRO A 85 -12.72 -7.92 -5.72
CA PRO A 85 -13.02 -9.08 -4.89
C PRO A 85 -12.88 -10.35 -5.71
N VAL A 86 -12.13 -11.30 -5.18
CA VAL A 86 -11.91 -12.59 -5.83
C VAL A 86 -12.94 -13.57 -5.29
N ALA A 87 -13.67 -14.23 -6.18
CA ALA A 87 -14.69 -15.19 -5.80
C ALA A 87 -14.08 -16.43 -5.12
N GLY A 88 -14.71 -16.89 -4.03
CA GLY A 88 -14.34 -18.14 -3.34
C GLY A 88 -13.19 -18.01 -2.34
N GLU A 89 -12.69 -16.81 -2.09
CA GLU A 89 -11.75 -16.58 -0.98
C GLU A 89 -12.46 -16.65 0.38
N VAL A 90 -11.76 -17.17 1.38
CA VAL A 90 -12.25 -17.32 2.75
C VAL A 90 -11.28 -16.64 3.69
N PHE A 91 -11.78 -15.66 4.43
CA PHE A 91 -10.99 -14.87 5.36
C PHE A 91 -11.82 -14.38 6.56
N GLU A 92 -11.11 -14.07 7.63
CA GLU A 92 -11.61 -13.36 8.81
C GLU A 92 -11.08 -11.92 8.82
N GLY A 93 -11.79 -11.00 9.48
CA GLY A 93 -11.42 -9.58 9.56
C GLY A 93 -11.97 -8.73 8.41
N ARG A 94 -11.72 -7.42 8.48
CA ARG A 94 -12.29 -6.43 7.54
C ARG A 94 -11.19 -5.64 6.82
N ARG A 95 -10.39 -4.93 7.60
CA ARG A 95 -9.25 -4.11 7.14
C ARG A 95 -7.96 -4.90 7.24
N PHE A 96 -7.81 -5.68 8.30
CA PHE A 96 -6.74 -6.64 8.51
C PHE A 96 -7.34 -8.05 8.38
N ARG A 97 -7.13 -8.67 7.22
CA ARG A 97 -7.73 -9.95 6.86
C ARG A 97 -6.74 -11.08 7.07
N THR A 98 -7.20 -12.20 7.60
CA THR A 98 -6.44 -13.45 7.61
C THR A 98 -7.19 -14.47 6.74
N TYR A 99 -6.56 -14.90 5.66
CA TYR A 99 -7.15 -15.80 4.69
C TYR A 99 -6.77 -17.24 5.00
N SER A 100 -7.77 -18.11 5.09
CA SER A 100 -7.59 -19.58 5.08
C SER A 100 -7.56 -20.13 3.65
N ARG A 101 -8.11 -19.38 2.69
CA ARG A 101 -8.05 -19.68 1.25
C ARG A 101 -8.05 -18.38 0.45
N SER A 102 -7.06 -18.20 -0.43
CA SER A 102 -7.01 -17.07 -1.37
C SER A 102 -6.35 -17.49 -2.68
N GLN A 103 -6.66 -16.80 -3.79
CA GLN A 103 -5.97 -17.06 -5.06
C GLN A 103 -4.51 -16.60 -5.00
N TYR A 104 -4.21 -15.57 -4.21
CA TYR A 104 -2.84 -15.12 -4.01
C TYR A 104 -2.00 -16.19 -3.31
N LEU A 105 -2.54 -16.89 -2.31
CA LEU A 105 -1.86 -17.99 -1.63
C LEU A 105 -1.59 -19.16 -2.60
N GLU A 106 -2.57 -19.54 -3.40
CA GLU A 106 -2.40 -20.57 -4.45
C GLU A 106 -1.34 -20.18 -5.48
N PHE A 107 -1.31 -18.90 -5.89
CA PHE A 107 -0.28 -18.37 -6.78
C PHE A 107 1.12 -18.51 -6.17
N VAL A 108 1.29 -18.14 -4.90
CA VAL A 108 2.58 -18.28 -4.19
C VAL A 108 3.00 -19.75 -4.11
N TYR A 109 2.08 -20.66 -3.78
CA TYR A 109 2.38 -22.11 -3.79
C TYR A 109 2.74 -22.65 -5.18
N SER A 110 2.12 -22.14 -6.24
CA SER A 110 2.41 -22.60 -7.61
C SER A 110 3.73 -22.09 -8.18
N THR A 111 4.26 -20.98 -7.64
CA THR A 111 5.45 -20.30 -8.15
C THR A 111 6.67 -20.43 -7.24
N THR A 112 6.52 -21.05 -6.06
CA THR A 112 7.59 -21.27 -5.09
C THR A 112 7.64 -22.74 -4.68
N PHE A 113 8.66 -23.11 -3.90
CA PHE A 113 8.74 -24.45 -3.30
C PHE A 113 7.92 -24.56 -2.00
N VAL A 114 7.21 -23.49 -1.62
CA VAL A 114 6.38 -23.45 -0.40
C VAL A 114 5.18 -24.36 -0.60
N ASN A 115 4.95 -25.23 0.37
CA ASN A 115 3.74 -26.04 0.47
C ASN A 115 3.40 -26.29 1.94
N ASN A 116 2.32 -27.03 2.20
CA ASN A 116 1.87 -27.34 3.56
C ASN A 116 2.88 -28.17 4.39
N GLN A 117 3.96 -28.67 3.80
CA GLN A 117 5.00 -29.46 4.47
C GLN A 117 6.29 -28.66 4.74
N TYR A 118 6.59 -27.63 3.96
CA TYR A 118 7.78 -26.81 4.12
C TYR A 118 7.54 -25.37 3.60
N PRO A 119 7.89 -24.31 4.36
CA PRO A 119 8.58 -24.30 5.66
C PRO A 119 7.69 -24.65 6.87
N GLY A 120 6.39 -24.83 6.67
CA GLY A 120 5.41 -25.08 7.72
C GLY A 120 4.03 -24.64 7.28
N ALA A 121 3.09 -24.52 8.22
CA ALA A 121 1.83 -23.85 7.93
C ALA A 121 2.11 -22.38 7.60
N THR A 122 1.57 -21.88 6.50
CA THR A 122 1.68 -20.46 6.11
C THR A 122 0.28 -19.85 6.08
N ALA A 123 0.22 -18.55 6.28
CA ALA A 123 -1.01 -17.79 6.24
C ALA A 123 -0.88 -16.61 5.29
N HIS A 124 -1.99 -16.26 4.66
CA HIS A 124 -2.11 -15.06 3.85
C HIS A 124 -2.80 -13.97 4.67
N TYR A 125 -2.16 -12.81 4.77
CA TYR A 125 -2.64 -11.63 5.45
C TYR A 125 -2.90 -10.52 4.43
N GLY A 126 -4.08 -9.91 4.48
CA GLY A 126 -4.44 -8.77 3.62
C GLY A 126 -4.67 -7.51 4.42
N LEU A 127 -4.07 -6.39 4.02
CA LEU A 127 -4.43 -5.06 4.47
C LEU A 127 -5.22 -4.32 3.39
N VAL A 128 -6.42 -3.88 3.75
CA VAL A 128 -7.33 -3.12 2.89
C VAL A 128 -7.30 -1.65 3.30
N CYS A 129 -6.35 -0.91 2.72
CA CYS A 129 -6.26 0.54 2.86
C CYS A 129 -7.15 1.24 1.81
N GLU A 130 -7.34 2.55 1.95
CA GLU A 130 -8.13 3.35 1.00
C GLU A 130 -7.47 3.40 -0.39
N ASP A 131 -6.14 3.50 -0.46
CA ASP A 131 -5.42 3.62 -1.74
C ASP A 131 -4.74 2.30 -2.18
N HIS A 132 -4.53 1.38 -1.24
CA HIS A 132 -3.70 0.19 -1.44
C HIS A 132 -4.35 -1.07 -0.86
N ILE A 133 -4.34 -2.16 -1.64
CA ILE A 133 -4.54 -3.51 -1.13
C ILE A 133 -3.17 -4.17 -1.02
N ILE A 134 -2.82 -4.61 0.18
CA ILE A 134 -1.53 -5.23 0.47
C ILE A 134 -1.79 -6.67 0.84
N ASP A 135 -1.15 -7.60 0.15
CA ASP A 135 -1.27 -9.03 0.40
C ASP A 135 0.11 -9.54 0.83
N VAL A 136 0.21 -10.23 1.97
CA VAL A 136 1.45 -10.78 2.52
C VAL A 136 1.24 -12.25 2.87
N VAL A 137 2.01 -13.14 2.26
CA VAL A 137 2.07 -14.56 2.67
C VAL A 137 3.27 -14.72 3.57
N SER A 138 3.07 -15.26 4.77
CA SER A 138 4.10 -15.39 5.81
C SER A 138 4.01 -16.75 6.50
N VAL A 139 5.15 -17.22 7.02
CA VAL A 139 5.22 -18.44 7.85
C VAL A 139 4.63 -18.18 9.24
N ASP A 140 4.93 -17.00 9.79
CA ASP A 140 4.49 -16.60 11.12
C ASP A 140 3.45 -15.47 11.04
N ALA A 141 2.66 -15.34 12.10
CA ALA A 141 1.78 -14.20 12.29
C ALA A 141 2.59 -12.90 12.50
N PRO A 142 2.11 -11.75 12.01
CA PRO A 142 2.85 -10.51 12.19
C PRO A 142 2.82 -10.03 13.64
N GLU A 143 3.90 -9.38 14.04
CA GLU A 143 3.94 -8.59 15.25
C GLU A 143 3.34 -7.21 14.96
N ILE A 144 2.38 -6.79 15.78
CA ILE A 144 1.72 -5.49 15.64
C ILE A 144 2.02 -4.65 16.86
N GLU A 145 2.49 -3.43 16.63
CA GLU A 145 2.71 -2.43 17.67
C GLU A 145 2.11 -1.08 17.27
N GLN A 146 1.78 -0.27 18.27
CA GLN A 146 1.43 1.14 18.01
C GLN A 146 2.68 1.88 17.56
N TRP A 147 2.50 2.78 16.59
CA TRP A 147 3.57 3.57 16.02
C TRP A 147 3.21 5.05 16.08
N ASN A 148 4.11 5.85 16.67
CA ASN A 148 3.98 7.30 16.70
C ASN A 148 4.44 7.89 15.36
N ASN A 149 3.50 8.52 14.66
CA ASN A 149 3.75 9.17 13.39
C ASN A 149 4.32 10.58 13.60
N ASP A 150 5.60 10.67 13.96
CA ASP A 150 6.30 11.95 14.10
C ASP A 150 6.58 12.57 12.72
N GLU A 151 5.58 13.28 12.16
CA GLU A 151 5.53 14.24 11.03
C GLU A 151 6.33 14.01 9.73
N ARG A 152 7.09 12.93 9.57
CA ARG A 152 8.08 12.86 8.48
C ARG A 152 7.63 12.15 7.20
N CYS A 153 6.44 11.57 7.14
CA CYS A 153 6.19 10.55 6.11
C CYS A 153 4.84 10.56 5.37
N TYR A 154 3.90 11.46 5.65
CA TYR A 154 2.74 11.62 4.76
C TYR A 154 2.80 12.97 4.05
N PRO A 155 3.02 13.02 2.73
CA PRO A 155 2.83 14.27 1.99
C PRO A 155 1.40 14.74 2.23
N ARG A 156 1.25 15.97 2.72
CA ARG A 156 -0.09 16.53 2.95
C ARG A 156 -0.81 16.57 1.62
N PHE A 157 -2.14 16.45 1.62
CA PHE A 157 -2.93 16.66 0.40
C PHE A 157 -2.61 18.01 -0.28
N SER A 158 -2.22 19.03 0.52
CA SER A 158 -1.70 20.32 0.02
C SER A 158 -0.45 20.19 -0.87
N ASP A 159 0.38 19.18 -0.64
CA ASP A 159 1.61 18.95 -1.38
C ASP A 159 1.30 18.40 -2.78
N TYR A 160 0.13 17.77 -2.96
CA TYR A 160 -0.39 17.34 -4.26
C TYR A 160 -1.17 18.44 -5.00
N LEU A 161 -1.82 19.37 -4.27
CA LEU A 161 -2.56 20.48 -4.89
C LEU A 161 -1.65 21.49 -5.62
N GLY A 162 -0.33 21.48 -5.36
CA GLY A 162 0.67 22.21 -6.14
C GLY A 162 1.08 21.52 -7.45
N CYS A 163 0.79 20.23 -7.61
CA CYS A 163 0.98 19.50 -8.85
C CYS A 163 -0.30 19.60 -9.67
N GLN A 164 -0.43 20.66 -10.47
CA GLN A 164 -1.33 20.58 -11.63
C GLN A 164 -0.98 19.31 -12.41
N PRO A 165 -1.95 18.50 -12.85
CA PRO A 165 -1.64 17.40 -13.75
C PRO A 165 -0.86 18.01 -14.91
N LEU A 166 0.35 17.51 -15.14
CA LEU A 166 1.14 17.86 -16.31
C LEU A 166 0.29 17.50 -17.53
N ALA A 167 -0.52 18.45 -17.99
CA ALA A 167 -0.98 18.46 -19.36
C ALA A 167 0.28 18.28 -20.19
N ARG A 168 0.33 17.23 -21.02
CA ARG A 168 1.38 17.05 -22.02
C ARG A 168 1.45 18.33 -22.85
N GLN A 169 2.33 19.24 -22.47
CA GLN A 169 2.80 20.29 -23.35
C GLN A 169 3.97 19.71 -24.13
N PRO A 170 3.89 19.65 -25.47
CA PRO A 170 5.05 19.31 -26.26
C PRO A 170 6.05 20.46 -26.13
N ASP A 171 7.31 20.08 -25.96
CA ASP A 171 8.49 20.93 -26.13
C ASP A 171 8.67 22.11 -25.15
N LYS A 172 9.51 21.88 -24.13
CA LYS A 172 10.59 22.80 -23.69
C LYS A 172 11.44 22.14 -22.60
N LEU A 173 12.50 21.46 -22.99
CA LEU A 173 13.65 21.23 -22.11
C LEU A 173 14.39 22.56 -21.92
N SER A 174 14.16 23.26 -20.82
CA SER A 174 15.12 24.25 -20.31
C SER A 174 15.75 23.73 -19.03
N ARG A 175 17.07 23.58 -19.10
CA ARG A 175 17.95 23.05 -18.06
C ARG A 175 17.92 23.93 -16.81
N SER A 176 17.47 23.39 -15.69
CA SER A 176 17.96 23.78 -14.37
C SER A 176 17.72 22.67 -13.32
N GLY A 177 18.82 22.02 -12.92
CA GLY A 177 19.13 21.78 -11.52
C GLY A 177 18.27 20.81 -10.71
N CYS A 178 18.14 19.55 -11.12
CA CYS A 178 17.99 18.43 -10.16
C CYS A 178 18.64 17.17 -10.76
N SER A 179 19.81 16.82 -10.21
CA SER A 179 20.59 15.64 -10.60
C SER A 179 19.99 14.40 -9.95
N TRP A 180 18.94 13.83 -10.56
CA TRP A 180 18.62 12.43 -10.35
C TRP A 180 19.55 11.61 -11.26
N ARG A 181 20.71 11.20 -10.72
CA ARG A 181 21.55 10.20 -11.39
C ARG A 181 20.82 8.86 -11.29
N LEU A 182 20.16 8.46 -12.37
CA LEU A 182 19.83 7.06 -12.61
C LEU A 182 21.15 6.27 -12.77
N PRO A 183 21.32 5.10 -12.14
CA PRO A 183 22.44 4.22 -12.44
C PRO A 183 22.39 3.84 -13.93
N LYS A 184 23.54 3.96 -14.62
CA LYS A 184 23.70 3.47 -15.98
C LYS A 184 23.48 1.96 -15.98
N LEU A 185 22.34 1.49 -16.50
CA LEU A 185 22.25 0.15 -17.05
C LEU A 185 23.25 0.07 -18.21
N LEU A 186 24.25 -0.78 -18.06
CA LEU A 186 25.14 -1.21 -19.13
C LEU A 186 24.34 -2.06 -20.11
N LEU A 187 23.76 -1.44 -21.13
CA LEU A 187 23.46 -2.12 -22.37
C LEU A 187 24.73 -2.10 -23.21
N GLY A 188 25.45 -3.23 -23.18
CA GLY A 188 26.49 -3.51 -24.15
C GLY A 188 25.84 -3.71 -25.52
N ASN A 189 26.06 -2.75 -26.42
CA ASN A 189 25.91 -2.97 -27.84
C ASN A 189 27.22 -3.55 -28.36
N GLU A 190 27.34 -4.87 -28.39
CA GLU A 190 28.28 -5.51 -29.32
C GLU A 190 27.60 -5.57 -30.69
N GLY A 191 28.16 -4.80 -31.62
CA GLY A 191 27.79 -4.85 -33.02
C GLY A 191 28.21 -6.17 -33.65
N ILE A 192 27.31 -6.75 -34.43
CA ILE A 192 27.65 -7.74 -35.46
C ILE A 192 27.07 -7.19 -36.76
N GLU A 193 27.92 -6.53 -37.55
CA GLU A 193 27.70 -6.31 -38.98
C GLU A 193 28.31 -7.48 -39.76
N ASN A 194 27.64 -7.87 -40.83
CA ASN A 194 28.02 -8.92 -41.77
C ASN A 194 29.32 -8.58 -42.52
N ALA A 195 30.30 -9.51 -42.48
CA ALA A 195 31.26 -9.82 -43.55
C ALA A 195 31.86 -11.21 -43.30
#